data_AF-A0A534SE65-F1
#
_entry.id   AF-A0A534SE65-F1
#
_cell.length_a   1.000
_cell.length_b   1.000
_cell.length_c   1.000
_cell.angle_alpha   90.00
_cell.angle_beta   90.00
_cell.angle_gamma   90.00
#
_symmetry.space_group_name_H-M   'P 1'
#
loop_
_entity.id
_entity.type
_entity.pdbx_description
1 polymer ?
#
loop_
_entity_poly.entity_id
_entity_poly.type
_entity_poly.pdbx_seq_one_letter_code
_entity_poly.pdbx_strand_id
1 'polypeptide(L)' 'MTIRTIYGSTVVITGATSGIGRETAREFARAGAHVVAAGRREERLRELVGEIEGQGGEALAVRSPESYRTRSHG' A
#
# COMPACT_ATOMS: atom_id res chain seq x y z
N MET A 1 21.76 -6.01 18.57
CA MET A 1 21.03 -5.22 17.55
C MET A 1 20.01 -6.14 16.91
N THR A 2 18.72 -5.92 17.16
CA THR A 2 17.65 -6.78 16.63
C THR A 2 17.16 -6.20 15.31
N ILE A 3 17.12 -7.01 14.25
CA ILE A 3 16.55 -6.61 12.97
C ILE A 3 15.03 -6.66 13.09
N ARG A 4 14.36 -5.55 12.75
CA ARG A 4 12.90 -5.50 12.66
C ARG A 4 12.48 -5.65 11.20
N THR A 5 11.73 -6.70 10.90
CA THR A 5 11.15 -6.94 9.58
C THR A 5 9.87 -6.13 9.37
N ILE A 6 9.54 -5.88 8.12
CA ILE A 6 8.30 -5.19 7.68
C ILE A 6 7.21 -6.17 7.24
N TYR A 7 7.49 -7.47 7.19
CA TYR A 7 6.50 -8.51 6.90
C TYR A 7 5.30 -8.41 7.86
N GLY A 8 4.08 -8.45 7.32
CA GLY A 8 2.82 -8.32 8.07
C GLY A 8 2.54 -6.91 8.62
N SER A 9 3.42 -5.93 8.39
CA SER A 9 3.17 -4.55 8.82
C SER A 9 2.18 -3.86 7.88
N THR A 10 1.44 -2.88 8.40
CA THR A 10 0.63 -1.97 7.56
C THR A 10 1.44 -0.73 7.19
N VAL A 11 1.52 -0.40 5.89
CA VAL A 11 2.29 0.75 5.39
C VAL A 11 1.38 1.67 4.59
N VAL A 12 1.27 2.93 5.01
CA VAL A 12 0.49 3.96 4.30
C VAL A 12 1.40 4.78 3.40
N ILE A 13 1.05 4.87 2.12
CA ILE A 13 1.84 5.59 1.11
C ILE A 13 0.98 6.68 0.49
N THR A 14 1.36 7.93 0.73
CA THR A 14 0.73 9.08 0.09
C THR A 14 1.37 9.35 -1.27
N GLY A 15 0.57 9.75 -2.26
CA GLY A 15 1.07 9.92 -3.62
C GLY A 15 1.42 8.59 -4.30
N ALA A 16 0.82 7.48 -3.89
CA ALA A 16 1.13 6.12 -4.36
C ALA A 16 0.93 5.91 -5.87
N THR A 17 0.21 6.80 -6.57
CA THR A 17 -0.22 6.58 -7.96
C THR A 17 0.86 6.79 -9.03
N SER A 18 2.05 7.28 -8.69
CA SER A 18 3.10 7.60 -9.68
C SER A 18 4.50 7.71 -9.09
N GLY A 19 5.52 7.54 -9.94
CA GLY A 19 6.92 7.76 -9.58
C GLY A 19 7.35 6.90 -8.38
N ILE A 20 8.09 7.52 -7.45
CA ILE A 20 8.62 6.84 -6.26
C ILE A 20 7.50 6.19 -5.45
N GLY A 21 6.37 6.89 -5.22
CA GLY A 21 5.27 6.35 -4.44
C GLY A 21 4.69 5.05 -4.99
N ARG A 22 4.66 4.88 -6.32
CA ARG A 22 4.17 3.65 -6.96
C ARG A 22 5.14 2.50 -6.76
N GLU A 23 6.43 2.72 -6.98
CA GLU A 23 7.43 1.67 -6.76
C GLU A 23 7.60 1.33 -5.29
N THR A 24 7.57 2.33 -4.41
CA THR A 24 7.58 2.11 -2.96
C THR A 24 6.42 1.20 -2.53
N ALA A 25 5.21 1.41 -3.07
CA ALA A 25 4.07 0.53 -2.79
C ALA A 25 4.30 -0.91 -3.24
N ARG A 26 4.85 -1.11 -4.44
CA ARG A 26 5.17 -2.44 -4.95
C ARG A 26 6.25 -3.13 -4.11
N GLU A 27 7.31 -2.42 -3.72
CA GLU A 27 8.38 -2.98 -2.89
C GLU A 27 7.90 -3.38 -1.48
N PHE A 28 7.07 -2.55 -0.85
CA PHE A 28 6.50 -2.91 0.45
C PHE A 28 5.58 -4.12 0.36
N ALA A 29 4.76 -4.21 -0.69
CA ALA A 29 3.92 -5.37 -0.91
C ALA A 29 4.74 -6.64 -1.18
N ARG A 30 5.80 -6.56 -2.00
CA ARG A 30 6.75 -7.67 -2.23
C ARG A 30 7.44 -8.14 -0.96
N ALA A 31 7.67 -7.24 -0.01
CA ALA A 31 8.23 -7.56 1.30
C ALA A 31 7.20 -8.15 2.29
N GLY A 32 5.95 -8.36 1.85
CA GLY A 32 4.87 -8.95 2.64
C GLY A 32 4.16 -7.96 3.57
N ALA A 33 4.27 -6.65 3.31
CA ALA A 33 3.48 -5.65 4.03
C ALA A 33 2.09 -5.47 3.39
N HIS A 34 1.11 -5.09 4.21
CA HIS A 34 -0.21 -4.64 3.75
C HIS A 34 -0.13 -3.16 3.37
N VAL A 35 -0.33 -2.85 2.09
CA VAL A 35 -0.11 -1.49 1.56
C VAL A 35 -1.40 -0.70 1.51
N VAL A 36 -1.45 0.47 2.13
CA VAL A 36 -2.54 1.44 1.95
C VAL A 36 -2.07 2.52 0.97
N ALA A 37 -2.52 2.43 -0.27
CA ALA A 37 -2.19 3.35 -1.34
C ALA A 37 -3.13 4.56 -1.33
N ALA A 38 -2.62 5.74 -0.96
CA ALA A 38 -3.40 6.96 -0.86
C ALA A 38 -3.10 7.94 -2.00
N GLY A 39 -4.14 8.47 -2.65
CA GLY A 39 -4.00 9.39 -3.77
C GLY A 39 -5.29 10.06 -4.19
N ARG A 40 -5.21 10.98 -5.18
CA ARG A 40 -6.37 11.70 -5.73
C ARG A 40 -7.03 11.00 -6.92
N ARG A 41 -6.25 10.19 -7.66
CA ARG A 41 -6.64 9.55 -8.92
C ARG A 41 -7.02 8.10 -8.66
N GLU A 42 -8.32 7.84 -8.59
CA GLU A 42 -8.89 6.54 -8.25
C GLU A 42 -8.51 5.42 -9.22
N GLU A 43 -8.56 5.69 -10.52
CA GLU A 43 -8.18 4.73 -11.56
C GLU A 43 -6.74 4.22 -11.37
N ARG A 44 -5.80 5.13 -11.14
CA ARG A 44 -4.39 4.77 -10.91
C ARG A 44 -4.16 4.05 -9.58
N LEU A 45 -5.01 4.29 -8.58
CA LEU A 45 -4.97 3.51 -7.34
C LEU A 45 -5.46 2.09 -7.59
N ARG A 46 -6.55 1.91 -8.35
CA ARG A 46 -7.08 0.58 -8.72
C ARG A 46 -6.07 -0.22 -9.56
N GLU A 47 -5.43 0.43 -10.54
CA GLU A 47 -4.36 -0.19 -11.31
C GLU A 47 -3.24 -0.71 -10.40
N LEU A 48 -2.76 0.12 -9.47
CA LEU A 48 -1.70 -0.25 -8.55
C LEU A 48 -2.12 -1.39 -7.62
N VAL A 49 -3.35 -1.37 -7.10
CA VAL A 49 -3.88 -2.47 -6.28
C VAL A 49 -3.92 -3.76 -7.08
N GLY A 50 -4.49 -3.74 -8.30
CA GLY A 50 -4.55 -4.93 -9.15
C GLY A 50 -3.18 -5.48 -9.53
N GLU A 51 -2.19 -4.62 -9.73
CA GLU A 51 -0.79 -5.05 -9.95
C GLU A 51 -0.18 -5.73 -8.72
N ILE A 52 -0.45 -5.21 -7.53
CA ILE A 52 0.04 -5.77 -6.26
C ILE A 52 -0.63 -7.12 -5.99
N GLU A 53 -1.95 -7.18 -6.10
CA GLU A 53 -2.74 -8.40 -5.90
C GLU A 53 -2.38 -9.47 -6.94
N GLY A 54 -2.17 -9.08 -8.20
CA GLY A 54 -1.69 -9.98 -9.26
C GLY A 54 -0.31 -10.58 -9.01
N GLN A 55 0.48 -9.98 -8.11
CA GLN A 55 1.78 -10.50 -7.64
C GLN A 55 1.67 -11.23 -6.29
N GLY A 56 0.46 -11.44 -5.76
CA GLY A 56 0.21 -12.10 -4.48
C GLY A 56 0.42 -11.22 -3.25
N GLY A 57 0.57 -9.90 -3.42
CA GLY A 57 0.64 -8.94 -2.32
C GLY A 57 -0.74 -8.40 -1.92
N GLU A 58 -0.80 -7.66 -0.82
CA GLU A 58 -2.03 -7.07 -0.31
C GLU A 58 -2.00 -5.55 -0.38
N ALA A 59 -3.04 -4.95 -0.96
CA ALA A 59 -3.16 -3.49 -1.04
C ALA A 59 -4.61 -2.98 -0.91
N LEU A 60 -4.75 -1.79 -0.35
CA LEU A 60 -6.00 -1.04 -0.23
C LEU A 60 -5.85 0.33 -0.89
N ALA A 61 -6.73 0.64 -1.83
CA ALA A 61 -6.84 1.98 -2.42
C ALA A 61 -7.64 2.91 -1.51
N VAL A 62 -7.06 4.06 -1.15
CA VAL A 62 -7.74 5.13 -0.41
C VAL A 62 -7.69 6.42 -1.22
N ARG A 63 -8.86 6.89 -1.66
CA ARG A 63 -8.98 8.21 -2.28
C ARG A 63 -8.97 9.26 -1.17
N SER A 64 -7.95 10.12 -1.14
CA SER A 64 -7.95 11.28 -0.24
C SER A 64 -9.07 12.23 -0.71
N PRO A 65 -10.10 12.54 0.14
CA PRO A 65 -9.96 13.03 1.51
C PRO A 65 -10.64 12.18 2.62
N GLU A 66 -11.03 10.93 2.36
CA GLU A 66 -11.71 10.10 3.36
C GLU A 66 -10.73 9.37 4.29
N SER A 67 -11.00 9.42 5.59
CA SER A 67 -10.13 8.99 6.67
C SER A 67 -9.88 7.48 6.65
N TYR A 68 -8.61 7.09 6.75
CA TYR A 68 -8.23 5.68 6.87
C TYR A 68 -8.79 5.09 8.17
N ARG A 69 -9.49 3.95 8.09
CA ARG A 69 -9.75 3.08 9.25
C ARG A 69 -8.95 1.81 9.07
N THR A 70 -7.75 1.77 9.67
CA THR A 70 -7.05 0.49 9.85
C THR A 70 -7.83 -0.32 10.87
N ARG A 71 -8.23 -1.54 10.51
CA ARG A 71 -8.66 -2.51 11.50
C ARG A 71 -7.41 -2.90 12.29
N SER A 72 -7.31 -2.42 13.52
CA SER A 72 -6.33 -2.89 14.50
C SER A 72 -6.55 -4.39 14.71
N HIS A 73 -5.53 -5.20 14.43
CA HIS A 73 -5.50 -6.59 14.85
C HIS A 73 -5.43 -6.61 16.39
N GLY A 74 -6.45 -7.21 17.01
CA GLY A 74 -6.45 -7.59 18.43
C GLY A 74 -5.84 -8.96 18.63
#